data_AF-A0A517WAF9-F1
#
_entry.id   AF-A0A517WAF9-F1
#
_cell.length_a   1.000
_cell.length_b   1.000
_cell.length_c   1.000
_cell.angle_alpha   90.00
_cell.angle_beta   90.00
_cell.angle_gamma   90.00
#
_symmetry.space_group_name_H-M   'P 1'
#
loop_
_entity.id
_entity.type
_entity.pdbx_description
1 polymer ?
#
loop_
_entity_poly.entity_id
_entity_poly.type
_entity_poly.pdbx_seq_one_letter_code
_entity_poly.pdbx_strand_id
1 'polypeptide(L)'
;MNFRLQSVHINQIGTNTEGEFVWVEDSVPPEWGEKELHWFSEIVPQRRLLDWYALTPDRWYEFARLFRLQLREQTSKCERLRQMAQKSQLNLVYQQGTLKQNIATVLEGFVIELECQRRWESGLMIGGYTKPVREQILALGGLWFTKHKTWMMPDESSWKAIVDLLPGDF
;
A
#
# COMPACT_ATOMS: atom_id res chain seq x y z
N MET A 1 2.49 13.40 -9.39
CA MET A 1 3.03 12.05 -9.71
C MET A 1 2.15 11.05 -8.98
N ASN A 2 1.47 10.14 -9.67
CA ASN A 2 0.46 9.28 -9.03
C ASN A 2 1.12 8.15 -8.24
N PHE A 3 0.86 8.11 -6.94
CA PHE A 3 1.23 7.01 -6.06
C PHE A 3 0.56 5.71 -6.54
N ARG A 4 1.37 4.70 -6.84
CA ARG A 4 0.94 3.43 -7.43
C ARG A 4 1.57 2.26 -6.71
N LEU A 5 0.75 1.53 -5.97
CA LEU A 5 1.15 0.38 -5.17
C LEU A 5 0.07 -0.69 -5.31
N GLN A 6 0.49 -1.94 -5.45
CA GLN A 6 -0.42 -3.08 -5.37
C GLN A 6 0.32 -4.33 -4.88
N SER A 7 -0.41 -5.25 -4.27
CA SER A 7 0.06 -6.62 -4.02
C SER A 7 -0.27 -7.55 -5.20
N VAL A 8 0.70 -8.36 -5.62
CA VAL A 8 0.57 -9.26 -6.78
C VAL A 8 1.05 -10.65 -6.39
N HIS A 9 0.26 -11.67 -6.72
CA HIS A 9 0.68 -13.05 -6.51
C HIS A 9 1.77 -13.40 -7.55
N ILE A 10 2.80 -14.16 -7.18
CA ILE A 10 3.94 -14.48 -8.05
C ILE A 10 3.51 -15.02 -9.44
N ASN A 11 2.49 -15.88 -9.48
CA ASN A 11 1.96 -16.45 -10.73
C ASN A 11 1.29 -15.43 -11.68
N GLN A 12 0.99 -14.22 -11.22
CA GLN A 12 0.40 -13.14 -12.02
C GLN A 12 1.45 -12.21 -12.61
N ILE A 13 2.72 -12.38 -12.22
CA ILE A 13 3.81 -11.54 -12.72
C ILE A 13 4.29 -12.18 -14.03
N GLY A 14 3.99 -11.51 -15.14
CA GLY A 14 4.32 -11.96 -16.49
C GLY A 14 5.14 -10.92 -17.25
N THR A 15 5.28 -11.13 -18.56
CA THR A 15 6.02 -10.24 -19.46
C THR A 15 5.46 -8.82 -19.47
N ASN A 16 4.14 -8.66 -19.30
CA ASN A 16 3.44 -7.39 -19.42
C ASN A 16 3.26 -6.59 -18.11
N THR A 17 3.83 -7.05 -17.00
CA THR A 17 3.71 -6.32 -15.72
C THR A 17 4.74 -5.20 -15.68
N GLU A 18 4.30 -3.93 -15.75
CA GLU A 18 5.15 -2.76 -15.64
C GLU A 18 5.47 -2.43 -14.16
N GLY A 19 6.60 -1.75 -13.95
CA GLY A 19 7.00 -1.23 -12.64
C GLY A 19 8.10 -2.03 -11.96
N GLU A 20 8.35 -1.68 -10.71
CA GLU A 20 9.34 -2.30 -9.83
C GLU A 20 8.69 -3.45 -9.06
N PHE A 21 9.44 -4.54 -8.85
CA PHE A 21 8.97 -5.72 -8.14
C PHE A 21 9.73 -5.86 -6.82
N VAL A 22 8.98 -6.06 -5.75
CA VAL A 22 9.53 -6.23 -4.41
C VAL A 22 9.01 -7.51 -3.80
N TRP A 23 9.90 -8.46 -3.53
CA TRP A 23 9.61 -9.65 -2.76
C TRP A 23 9.45 -9.31 -1.27
N VAL A 24 8.37 -9.78 -0.65
CA VAL A 24 8.01 -9.41 0.73
C VAL A 24 7.88 -10.60 1.69
N GLU A 25 8.42 -11.76 1.31
CA GLU A 25 8.44 -12.96 2.18
C GLU A 25 9.84 -13.22 2.76
N ASP A 26 9.88 -14.01 3.84
CA ASP A 26 11.09 -14.27 4.63
C ASP A 26 12.05 -15.26 3.97
N SER A 27 11.59 -15.99 2.96
CA SER A 27 12.41 -16.89 2.16
C SER A 27 13.16 -16.15 1.06
N VAL A 28 14.25 -16.78 0.60
CA VAL A 28 14.98 -16.34 -0.59
C VAL A 28 13.99 -16.25 -1.76
N PRO A 29 13.97 -15.11 -2.49
CA PRO A 29 13.13 -15.00 -3.68
C PRO A 29 13.51 -16.08 -4.70
N PRO A 30 12.54 -16.67 -5.42
CA PRO A 30 12.86 -17.60 -6.49
C PRO A 30 13.68 -16.91 -7.58
N GLU A 31 14.42 -17.70 -8.36
CA GLU A 31 15.09 -17.19 -9.57
C GLU A 31 14.04 -16.59 -10.50
N TRP A 32 14.02 -15.27 -10.57
CA TRP A 32 13.14 -14.50 -11.43
C TRP A 32 13.90 -14.16 -12.71
N GLY A 33 13.22 -14.20 -13.87
CA GLY A 33 13.83 -14.06 -15.20
C GLY A 33 14.47 -12.68 -15.48
N GLU A 34 14.32 -12.14 -16.70
CA GLU A 34 15.00 -10.89 -17.12
C GLU A 34 14.65 -9.62 -16.28
N LYS A 35 13.71 -9.69 -15.34
CA LYS A 35 13.28 -8.54 -14.52
C LYS A 35 14.02 -8.49 -13.19
N GLU A 36 14.47 -7.30 -12.81
CA GLU A 36 15.06 -7.06 -11.50
C GLU A 36 13.99 -7.19 -10.39
N LEU A 37 14.21 -8.14 -9.48
CA LEU A 37 13.37 -8.35 -8.29
C LEU A 37 14.14 -7.88 -7.07
N HIS A 38 13.63 -6.85 -6.39
CA HIS A 38 14.23 -6.38 -5.14
C HIS A 38 13.75 -7.22 -3.95
N TRP A 39 14.64 -7.45 -2.99
CA TRP A 39 14.30 -8.11 -1.73
C TRP A 39 14.63 -7.23 -0.55
N PHE A 40 13.60 -6.92 0.24
CA PHE A 40 13.73 -6.14 1.46
C PHE A 40 13.45 -7.05 2.65
N SER A 41 14.43 -7.87 3.02
CA SER A 41 14.32 -8.80 4.16
C SER A 41 14.01 -8.09 5.49
N GLU A 42 14.22 -6.79 5.58
CA GLU A 42 13.99 -6.02 6.80
C GLU A 42 12.52 -5.74 7.09
N ILE A 43 11.66 -5.66 6.06
CA ILE A 43 10.25 -5.29 6.19
C ILE A 43 9.32 -6.52 6.30
N VAL A 44 9.90 -7.72 6.35
CA VAL A 44 9.15 -8.98 6.52
C VAL A 44 8.76 -9.18 7.99
N PRO A 45 7.68 -9.93 8.30
CA PRO A 45 7.32 -10.22 9.68
C PRO A 45 8.47 -10.96 10.40
N GLN A 46 8.68 -10.63 11.68
CA GLN A 46 9.68 -11.32 12.50
C GLN A 46 9.39 -12.82 12.54
N ARG A 47 10.46 -13.63 12.57
CA ARG A 47 10.35 -15.09 12.52
C ARG A 47 9.41 -15.67 13.58
N ARG A 48 9.50 -15.17 14.82
CA ARG A 48 8.61 -15.59 15.93
C ARG A 48 7.13 -15.33 15.62
N LEU A 49 6.80 -14.25 14.92
CA LEU A 49 5.43 -13.92 14.53
C LEU A 49 4.93 -14.86 13.42
N LEU A 50 5.79 -15.22 12.48
CA LEU A 50 5.50 -16.22 11.44
C LEU A 50 5.28 -17.60 12.05
N ASP A 51 6.19 -18.06 12.92
CA ASP A 51 6.09 -19.36 13.58
C ASP A 51 4.80 -19.47 14.43
N TRP A 52 4.45 -18.39 15.15
CA TRP A 52 3.20 -18.33 15.91
C TRP A 52 1.96 -18.41 15.01
N TYR A 53 1.95 -17.69 13.89
CA TYR A 53 0.81 -17.71 12.96
C TYR A 53 0.67 -19.05 12.26
N ALA A 54 1.78 -19.72 11.92
CA ALA A 54 1.76 -21.07 11.36
C ALA A 54 1.06 -22.09 12.28
N LEU A 55 1.13 -21.90 13.61
CA LEU A 55 0.42 -22.71 14.59
C LEU A 55 -1.04 -22.28 14.82
N THR A 56 -1.42 -21.08 14.38
CA THR A 56 -2.74 -20.49 14.63
C THR A 56 -3.32 -19.74 13.41
N PRO A 57 -3.49 -20.42 12.25
CA PRO A 57 -3.85 -19.77 10.98
C PRO A 57 -5.21 -19.04 11.00
N ASP A 58 -6.12 -19.43 11.90
CA ASP A 58 -7.42 -18.76 12.05
C ASP A 58 -7.32 -17.34 12.64
N ARG A 59 -6.14 -16.95 13.14
CA ARG A 59 -5.87 -15.64 13.79
C ARG A 59 -5.24 -14.61 12.85
N TRP A 60 -5.75 -14.53 11.62
CA TRP A 60 -5.23 -13.60 10.60
C TRP A 60 -5.25 -12.13 11.05
N TYR A 61 -6.35 -11.68 11.67
CA TYR A 61 -6.50 -10.28 12.06
C TYR A 61 -5.50 -9.89 13.15
N GLU A 62 -5.23 -10.79 14.09
CA GLU A 62 -4.23 -10.63 15.13
C GLU A 62 -2.82 -10.62 14.53
N PHE A 63 -2.51 -11.52 13.59
CA PHE A 63 -1.25 -11.51 12.86
C PHE A 63 -1.04 -10.18 12.14
N ALA A 64 -2.02 -9.74 11.35
CA ALA A 64 -1.95 -8.48 10.60
C ALA A 64 -1.77 -7.27 11.54
N ARG A 65 -2.45 -7.27 12.70
CA ARG A 65 -2.29 -6.22 13.72
C ARG A 65 -0.88 -6.20 14.30
N LEU A 66 -0.35 -7.36 14.71
CA LEU A 66 1.01 -7.47 15.27
C LEU A 66 2.08 -7.10 14.23
N PHE A 67 1.90 -7.53 12.98
CA PHE A 67 2.81 -7.17 11.90
C PHE A 67 2.79 -5.66 11.62
N ARG A 68 1.61 -5.01 11.64
CA ARG A 68 1.54 -3.54 11.54
C ARG A 68 2.23 -2.82 12.68
N LEU A 69 2.20 -3.34 13.90
CA LEU A 69 2.96 -2.78 15.02
C LEU A 69 4.46 -2.85 14.75
N GLN A 70 4.95 -3.99 14.25
CA GLN A 70 6.34 -4.13 13.84
C GLN A 70 6.70 -3.14 12.71
N LEU A 71 5.84 -2.96 11.71
CA LEU A 71 6.08 -2.01 10.62
C LEU A 71 6.16 -0.55 11.10
N ARG A 72 5.40 -0.18 12.14
CA ARG A 72 5.49 1.16 12.77
C ARG A 72 6.87 1.43 13.38
N GLU A 73 7.46 0.43 14.03
CA GLU A 73 8.83 0.53 14.54
C GLU A 73 9.87 0.68 13.42
N GLN A 74 9.50 0.32 12.18
CA GLN A 74 10.34 0.34 10.99
C GLN A 74 9.87 1.34 9.93
N THR A 75 9.19 2.41 10.36
CA THR A 75 8.56 3.40 9.46
C THR A 75 9.56 3.97 8.43
N SER A 76 10.82 4.21 8.81
CA SER A 76 11.86 4.70 7.90
C SER A 76 12.15 3.75 6.72
N LYS A 77 12.01 2.43 6.91
CA LYS A 77 12.17 1.44 5.85
C LYS A 77 10.94 1.39 4.95
N CYS A 78 9.75 1.47 5.53
CA CYS A 78 8.50 1.55 4.76
C CYS A 78 8.39 2.83 3.93
N GLU A 79 8.99 3.94 4.39
CA GLU A 79 9.12 5.19 3.62
C GLU A 79 9.86 4.98 2.30
N ARG A 80 10.85 4.08 2.23
CA ARG A 80 11.53 3.76 0.98
C ARG A 80 10.57 3.15 -0.04
N LEU A 81 9.71 2.21 0.37
CA LEU A 81 8.67 1.64 -0.49
C LEU A 81 7.66 2.70 -0.93
N ARG A 82 7.26 3.59 -0.01
CA ARG A 82 6.36 4.71 -0.32
C ARG A 82 6.97 5.59 -1.41
N GLN A 83 8.25 5.93 -1.31
CA GLN A 83 8.97 6.72 -2.31
C GLN A 83 9.10 5.99 -3.66
N MET A 84 9.34 4.68 -3.66
CA MET A 84 9.35 3.87 -4.90
C MET A 84 7.96 3.92 -5.57
N ALA A 85 6.89 3.72 -4.81
CA ALA A 85 5.51 3.80 -5.29
C ALA A 85 5.09 5.20 -5.78
N GLN A 86 5.77 6.27 -5.36
CA GLN A 86 5.56 7.61 -5.92
C GLN A 86 6.23 7.81 -7.28
N LYS A 87 7.33 7.10 -7.56
CA LYS A 87 8.10 7.22 -8.80
C LYS A 87 7.52 6.36 -9.91
N SER A 88 7.18 5.12 -9.60
CA SER A 88 6.77 4.10 -10.56
C SER A 88 5.68 3.21 -9.93
N GLN A 89 5.11 2.30 -10.73
CA GLN A 89 4.25 1.26 -10.19
C GLN A 89 5.10 0.34 -9.31
N LEU A 90 4.75 0.22 -8.02
CA LEU A 90 5.38 -0.74 -7.13
C LEU A 90 4.50 -1.98 -6.96
N ASN A 91 5.07 -3.15 -7.23
CA ASN A 91 4.38 -4.44 -7.12
C ASN A 91 4.98 -5.22 -5.94
N LEU A 92 4.20 -5.36 -4.86
CA LEU A 92 4.58 -6.18 -3.70
C LEU A 92 4.24 -7.65 -4.00
N VAL A 93 5.27 -8.45 -4.22
CA VAL A 93 5.18 -9.84 -4.66
C VAL A 93 5.05 -10.77 -3.47
N TYR A 94 3.99 -11.59 -3.48
CA TYR A 94 3.78 -12.66 -2.52
C TYR A 94 3.53 -14.00 -3.23
N GLN A 95 3.75 -15.09 -2.52
CA GLN A 95 3.49 -16.45 -2.97
C GLN A 95 2.58 -17.20 -2.00
N GLN A 96 2.65 -16.91 -0.70
CA GLN A 96 1.90 -17.60 0.34
C GLN A 96 0.62 -16.86 0.72
N GLY A 97 -0.42 -17.63 1.01
CA GLY A 97 -1.72 -17.13 1.44
C GLY A 97 -2.73 -16.95 0.30
N THR A 98 -3.72 -16.08 0.52
CA THR A 98 -4.80 -15.81 -0.44
C THR A 98 -4.74 -14.37 -0.95
N LEU A 99 -5.54 -14.04 -1.96
CA LEU A 99 -5.67 -12.66 -2.50
C LEU A 99 -5.96 -11.60 -1.41
N LYS A 100 -6.65 -11.97 -0.32
CA LYS A 100 -7.04 -11.05 0.76
C LYS A 100 -6.23 -11.22 2.04
N GLN A 101 -5.56 -12.35 2.21
CA GLN A 101 -4.84 -12.71 3.43
C GLN A 101 -3.45 -13.21 3.04
N ASN A 102 -2.55 -12.26 2.86
CA ASN A 102 -1.13 -12.48 2.59
C ASN A 102 -0.33 -11.30 3.17
N ILE A 103 0.97 -11.49 3.36
CA ILE A 103 1.84 -10.48 3.99
C ILE A 103 1.89 -9.18 3.17
N ALA A 104 1.89 -9.27 1.83
CA ALA A 104 1.91 -8.11 0.95
C ALA A 104 0.72 -7.18 1.15
N THR A 105 -0.49 -7.71 1.37
CA THR A 105 -1.69 -6.88 1.62
C THR A 105 -1.60 -6.07 2.92
N VAL A 106 -0.94 -6.63 3.96
CA VAL A 106 -0.74 -5.92 5.23
C VAL A 106 0.27 -4.78 5.05
N LEU A 107 1.37 -5.05 4.33
CA LEU A 107 2.38 -4.06 4.01
C LEU A 107 1.85 -2.97 3.07
N GLU A 108 1.10 -3.34 2.03
CA GLU A 108 0.41 -2.44 1.10
C GLU A 108 -0.47 -1.45 1.87
N GLY A 109 -1.34 -1.97 2.75
CA GLY A 109 -2.21 -1.13 3.57
C GLY A 109 -1.43 -0.20 4.50
N PHE A 110 -0.27 -0.62 5.01
CA PHE A 110 0.57 0.22 5.85
C PHE A 110 1.28 1.33 5.06
N VAL A 111 1.81 1.04 3.87
CA VAL A 111 2.47 2.04 3.02
C VAL A 111 1.44 3.05 2.48
N ILE A 112 0.23 2.62 2.13
CA ILE A 112 -0.89 3.52 1.80
C ILE A 112 -1.24 4.41 2.99
N GLU A 113 -1.24 3.86 4.22
CA GLU A 113 -1.48 4.66 5.44
C GLU A 113 -0.43 5.77 5.60
N LEU A 114 0.85 5.48 5.35
CA LEU A 114 1.93 6.49 5.39
C LEU A 114 1.73 7.58 4.34
N GLU A 115 1.40 7.21 3.10
CA GLU A 115 1.11 8.19 2.04
C GLU A 115 -0.10 9.06 2.37
N CYS A 116 -1.18 8.45 2.89
CA CYS A 116 -2.35 9.19 3.37
C CYS A 116 -2.00 10.14 4.51
N GLN A 117 -1.22 9.71 5.49
CA GLN A 117 -0.78 10.54 6.61
C GLN A 117 0.03 11.77 6.13
N ARG A 118 0.90 11.58 5.14
CA ARG A 118 1.68 12.69 4.55
C ARG A 118 0.81 13.70 3.81
N ARG A 119 -0.16 13.22 3.03
CA ARG A 119 -1.14 14.08 2.33
C ARG A 119 -2.05 14.82 3.32
N TRP A 120 -2.44 14.16 4.40
CA TRP A 120 -3.19 14.77 5.51
C TRP A 120 -2.42 15.93 6.13
N GLU A 121 -1.13 15.73 6.45
CA GLU A 121 -0.26 16.78 6.99
C GLU A 121 -0.05 17.95 6.02
N SER A 122 -0.24 17.70 4.73
CA SER A 122 -0.19 18.72 3.67
C SER A 122 -1.55 19.38 3.40
N GLY A 123 -2.60 19.02 4.14
CA GLY A 123 -3.94 19.62 4.01
C GLY A 123 -4.74 19.16 2.80
N LEU A 124 -4.31 18.13 2.07
CA LEU A 124 -4.89 17.69 0.79
C LEU A 124 -6.14 16.81 0.96
N MET A 125 -7.05 17.22 1.84
CA MET A 125 -8.20 16.42 2.25
C MET A 125 -9.51 16.83 1.58
N ILE A 126 -10.30 15.83 1.17
CA ILE A 126 -11.67 15.98 0.69
C ILE A 126 -12.60 15.18 1.60
N GLY A 127 -13.32 15.89 2.46
CA GLY A 127 -14.35 15.35 3.34
C GLY A 127 -15.78 15.55 2.80
N GLY A 128 -16.78 15.13 3.58
CA GLY A 128 -18.19 15.37 3.28
C GLY A 128 -18.82 14.37 2.32
N TYR A 129 -19.87 14.80 1.60
CA TYR A 129 -20.62 13.97 0.66
C TYR A 129 -19.91 13.87 -0.69
N THR A 130 -18.97 12.93 -0.81
CA THR A 130 -18.14 12.77 -2.01
C THR A 130 -18.67 11.75 -3.02
N LYS A 131 -19.88 11.20 -2.81
CA LYS A 131 -20.45 10.18 -3.70
C LYS A 131 -20.54 10.65 -5.17
N PRO A 132 -20.90 11.90 -5.48
CA PRO A 132 -21.00 12.37 -6.87
C PRO A 132 -19.65 12.47 -7.59
N VAL A 133 -18.56 12.68 -6.84
CA VAL A 133 -17.22 12.94 -7.39
C VAL A 133 -16.23 11.79 -7.15
N ARG A 134 -16.71 10.64 -6.66
CA ARG A 134 -15.86 9.53 -6.24
C ARG A 134 -14.98 8.99 -7.37
N GLU A 135 -15.53 8.91 -8.58
CA GLU A 135 -14.79 8.41 -9.75
C GLU A 135 -13.67 9.37 -10.15
N GLN A 136 -13.93 10.68 -10.09
CA GLN A 136 -12.94 11.72 -10.35
C GLN A 136 -11.83 11.71 -9.30
N ILE A 137 -12.18 11.54 -8.02
CA ILE A 137 -11.20 11.39 -6.94
C ILE A 137 -10.26 10.22 -7.23
N LEU A 138 -10.80 9.05 -7.59
CA LEU A 138 -10.01 7.87 -7.92
C LEU A 138 -9.15 8.06 -9.18
N ALA A 139 -9.71 8.66 -10.24
CA ALA A 139 -9.02 8.92 -11.49
C ALA A 139 -7.81 9.88 -11.29
N LEU A 140 -7.95 10.83 -10.37
CA LEU A 140 -6.86 11.73 -9.98
C LEU A 140 -5.90 11.11 -8.96
N GLY A 141 -6.02 9.83 -8.60
CA GLY A 141 -5.11 9.17 -7.65
C GLY A 141 -5.38 9.50 -6.18
N GLY A 142 -6.61 9.88 -5.85
CA GLY A 142 -7.07 10.05 -4.48
C GLY A 142 -7.07 8.72 -3.72
N LEU A 143 -6.57 8.78 -2.48
CA LEU A 143 -6.51 7.62 -1.60
C LEU A 143 -7.51 7.76 -0.46
N TRP A 144 -8.21 6.69 -0.10
CA TRP A 144 -9.10 6.70 1.06
C TRP A 144 -8.32 6.50 2.35
N PHE A 145 -8.36 7.48 3.25
CA PHE A 145 -7.72 7.38 4.55
C PHE A 145 -8.69 6.83 5.60
N THR A 146 -8.63 5.53 5.83
CA THR A 146 -9.54 4.81 6.75
C THR A 146 -9.57 5.39 8.17
N LYS A 147 -8.42 5.85 8.69
CA LYS A 147 -8.27 6.46 10.02
C LYS A 147 -9.14 7.70 10.21
N HIS A 148 -9.22 8.56 9.19
CA HIS A 148 -9.93 9.84 9.24
C HIS A 148 -11.22 9.86 8.41
N LYS A 149 -11.53 8.78 7.70
CA LYS A 149 -12.71 8.64 6.81
C LYS A 149 -12.82 9.79 5.81
N THR A 150 -11.71 10.11 5.15
CA THR A 150 -11.59 11.22 4.19
C THR A 150 -10.71 10.81 3.02
N TRP A 151 -10.86 11.48 1.89
CA TRP A 151 -10.01 11.28 0.71
C TRP A 151 -8.78 12.16 0.76
N MET A 152 -7.62 11.58 0.44
CA MET A 152 -6.33 12.24 0.40
C MET A 152 -5.90 12.41 -1.05
N MET A 153 -5.90 13.64 -1.54
CA MET A 153 -5.51 13.99 -2.90
C MET A 153 -3.99 14.02 -3.04
N PRO A 154 -3.43 13.69 -4.21
CA PRO A 154 -1.98 13.58 -4.37
C PRO A 154 -1.27 14.93 -4.43
N ASP A 155 -1.98 15.98 -4.85
CA ASP A 155 -1.46 17.33 -5.01
C ASP A 155 -2.58 18.37 -4.95
N GLU A 156 -2.18 19.63 -4.82
CA GLU A 156 -3.07 20.79 -4.70
C GLU A 156 -3.94 20.98 -5.96
N SER A 157 -3.39 20.73 -7.14
CA SER A 157 -4.12 20.85 -8.41
C SER A 157 -5.31 19.87 -8.46
N SER A 158 -5.05 18.60 -8.13
CA SER A 158 -6.07 17.56 -8.08
C SER A 158 -7.08 17.83 -6.97
N TRP A 159 -6.63 18.31 -5.81
CA TRP A 159 -7.49 18.72 -4.71
C TRP A 159 -8.46 19.82 -5.13
N LYS A 160 -7.94 20.91 -5.72
CA LYS A 160 -8.75 22.03 -6.20
C LYS A 160 -9.76 21.58 -7.25
N ALA A 161 -9.34 20.73 -8.20
CA ALA A 161 -10.23 20.18 -9.22
C ALA A 161 -11.42 19.41 -8.64
N ILE A 162 -11.26 18.74 -7.49
CA ILE A 162 -12.37 18.06 -6.80
C ILE A 162 -13.22 19.04 -6.01
N VAL A 163 -12.61 20.00 -5.31
CA VAL A 163 -13.35 21.04 -4.56
C VAL A 163 -14.29 21.81 -5.48
N ASP A 164 -13.80 22.21 -6.67
CA ASP A 164 -14.58 22.95 -7.66
C ASP A 164 -15.79 22.15 -8.22
N LEU A 165 -15.78 20.82 -8.06
CA LEU A 165 -16.88 19.92 -8.47
C LEU A 165 -17.87 19.63 -7.34
N LEU A 166 -17.54 19.91 -6.09
CA LEU A 166 -18.41 19.61 -4.97
C LEU A 166 -19.51 20.67 -4.83
N PRO A 167 -20.78 20.26 -4.67
CA PRO A 167 -21.87 21.20 -4.48
C PRO A 167 -21.85 21.76 -3.05
N GLY A 168 -21.22 22.91 -2.83
CA GLY A 168 -21.28 23.69 -1.58
C GLY A 168 -20.02 24.50 -1.29
N ASP A 169 -20.17 25.57 -0.52
CA ASP A 169 -19.04 26.34 0.04
C ASP A 169 -18.39 25.51 1.17
N PHE A 170 -17.09 25.19 1.04
CA PHE A 170 -16.28 24.48 2.04
C PHE A 170 -15.38 25.44 2.83
#